data_AF-A0AAW1MZ88-F1
#
_entry.id   AF-A0AAW1MZ88-F1
#
_cell.length_a   1.000
_cell.length_b   1.000
_cell.length_c   1.000
_cell.angle_alpha   90.00
_cell.angle_beta   90.00
_cell.angle_gamma   90.00
#
_symmetry.space_group_name_H-M   'P 1'
#
loop_
_entity.id
_entity.type
_entity.pdbx_description
1 polymer ?
#
loop_
_entity_poly.entity_id
_entity_poly.type
_entity_poly.pdbx_seq_one_letter_code
_entity_poly.pdbx_strand_id
1 'polypeptide(L)'
;MLVPYLPLIAGLFLGEVFSYSQQDLQLQTAPSVSPKATLTTSSESSTSSNAVTITSSSSSSSVSFTSSSSTSTAEYESSVRKALAWLVSQRESDWGWRNDTPKVITALQLVQNDDLRSLLPGHIEMQLSAKQMEVEIVVLLWRHHEVPITPPKLSQYALALSSLCQDPRQFHGHDLIGTLQHHEAVHDLEFAYASLAICSAKAHLRKKQIRRLLDIARSANGHNIDTLAMTILALRCIVKDHRHRNIHNSLRSPSVSLAKKQQSDGGFENLYNTALSILVS
;
A
#
# COMPACT_ATOMS: atom_id res chain seq x y z
N MET A 1 2.18 6.73 37.16
CA MET A 1 2.74 5.61 36.39
C MET A 1 2.81 6.04 34.94
N LEU A 2 4.03 6.19 34.42
CA LEU A 2 4.33 6.77 33.12
C LEU A 2 3.99 5.80 31.98
N VAL A 3 3.30 6.32 30.96
CA VAL A 3 3.12 5.70 29.65
C VAL A 3 4.00 6.49 28.67
N PRO A 4 5.00 5.90 28.00
CA PRO A 4 5.70 6.59 26.93
C PRO A 4 5.12 6.21 25.56
N TYR A 5 4.66 7.25 24.86
CA TYR A 5 4.72 7.50 23.41
C TYR A 5 4.72 6.32 22.42
N LEU A 6 3.63 6.22 21.64
CA LEU A 6 3.63 5.75 20.25
C LEU A 6 3.12 6.89 19.34
N PRO A 7 3.81 7.25 18.25
CA PRO A 7 3.29 8.24 17.30
C PRO A 7 2.42 7.59 16.21
N LEU A 8 1.32 8.28 15.90
CA LEU A 8 0.66 8.46 14.60
C LEU A 8 0.70 7.32 13.55
N ILE A 9 -0.44 6.64 13.39
CA ILE A 9 -1.01 6.30 12.06
C ILE A 9 -2.48 6.76 12.07
N ALA A 10 -2.68 8.05 12.25
CA ALA A 10 -4.01 8.66 12.19
C ALA A 10 -3.88 10.13 11.80
N GLY A 11 -3.59 10.38 10.53
CA GLY A 11 -3.64 11.74 10.01
C GLY A 11 -3.40 11.77 8.52
N LEU A 12 -4.22 12.58 7.85
CA LEU A 12 -3.91 13.23 6.58
C LEU A 12 -4.10 12.38 5.31
N PHE A 13 -5.33 12.34 4.83
CA PHE A 13 -5.70 13.07 3.61
C PHE A 13 -7.14 13.49 3.81
N LEU A 14 -7.38 14.76 4.17
CA LEU A 14 -8.60 15.57 3.96
C LEU A 14 -8.32 16.98 4.51
N GLY A 15 -7.53 17.75 3.75
CA GLY A 15 -7.26 19.17 3.99
C GLY A 15 -6.99 19.82 2.64
N GLU A 16 -7.50 21.03 2.46
CA GLU A 16 -7.80 21.71 1.20
C GLU A 16 -6.58 22.24 0.41
N VAL A 17 -6.92 22.79 -0.77
CA VAL A 17 -6.23 23.84 -1.56
C VAL A 17 -5.20 23.36 -2.60
N PHE A 18 -5.57 23.36 -3.88
CA PHE A 18 -5.22 24.41 -4.86
C PHE A 18 -5.73 24.04 -6.26
N SER A 19 -6.61 24.88 -6.80
CA SER A 19 -6.83 25.01 -8.23
C SER A 19 -5.58 25.59 -8.88
N TYR A 20 -5.04 24.98 -9.94
CA TYR A 20 -4.40 25.76 -11.00
C TYR A 20 -4.45 25.07 -12.37
N SER A 21 -5.13 25.78 -13.27
CA SER A 21 -4.95 25.96 -14.71
C SER A 21 -4.16 24.92 -15.51
N GLN A 22 -4.91 24.25 -16.39
CA GLN A 22 -4.46 23.48 -17.53
C GLN A 22 -4.10 24.44 -18.68
N GLN A 23 -2.85 24.44 -19.12
CA GLN A 23 -2.45 24.98 -20.42
C GLN A 23 -1.37 24.09 -21.04
N ASP A 24 -1.73 23.58 -22.21
CA ASP A 24 -0.90 23.23 -23.37
C ASP A 24 0.30 22.30 -23.20
N LEU A 25 0.17 21.10 -23.77
CA LEU A 25 1.30 20.50 -24.50
C LEU A 25 0.78 19.77 -25.75
N GLN A 26 1.06 20.38 -26.90
CA GLN A 26 0.91 19.76 -28.21
C GLN A 26 1.83 18.55 -28.36
N LEU A 27 1.28 17.50 -28.98
CA LEU A 27 2.00 16.32 -29.46
C LEU A 27 3.12 16.73 -30.42
N GLN A 28 4.35 16.29 -30.16
CA GLN A 28 5.35 16.07 -31.21
C GLN A 28 5.78 14.60 -31.23
N THR A 29 5.69 14.07 -32.44
CA THR A 29 6.03 12.75 -32.96
C THR A 29 7.46 12.31 -32.64
N ALA A 30 7.61 11.01 -32.34
CA ALA A 30 8.88 10.28 -32.23
C ALA A 30 9.65 10.21 -33.56
N PRO A 31 10.94 9.79 -33.50
CA PRO A 31 11.25 8.52 -34.16
C PRO A 31 12.18 7.57 -33.39
N SER A 32 12.01 6.31 -33.76
CA SER A 32 12.67 5.06 -33.38
C SER A 32 14.17 4.97 -33.71
N VAL A 33 14.97 4.31 -32.85
CA VAL A 33 16.10 3.45 -33.27
C VAL A 33 16.34 2.32 -32.24
N SER A 34 16.53 1.11 -32.73
CA SER A 34 17.18 -0.07 -32.12
C SER A 34 17.98 -0.75 -33.25
N PRO A 35 18.81 -1.80 -33.03
CA PRO A 35 19.61 -2.20 -31.86
C PRO A 35 21.08 -2.55 -32.27
N LYS A 36 21.98 -2.83 -31.32
CA LYS A 36 23.13 -3.73 -31.60
C LYS A 36 23.66 -4.45 -30.37
N ALA A 37 23.68 -5.78 -30.47
CA ALA A 37 24.26 -6.74 -29.53
C ALA A 37 25.80 -6.75 -29.59
N THR A 38 26.47 -7.26 -28.55
CA THR A 38 27.67 -8.14 -28.62
C THR A 38 27.95 -8.79 -27.25
N LEU A 39 28.06 -10.12 -27.25
CA LEU A 39 28.61 -10.99 -26.21
C LEU A 39 30.14 -10.86 -26.13
N THR A 40 30.73 -10.97 -24.93
CA THR A 40 31.98 -11.76 -24.74
C THR A 40 32.18 -12.20 -23.29
N THR A 41 32.70 -13.42 -23.20
CA THR A 41 32.99 -14.36 -22.10
C THR A 41 34.37 -14.14 -21.45
N SER A 42 34.53 -14.56 -20.17
CA SER A 42 35.70 -15.23 -19.52
C SER A 42 35.69 -14.94 -18.00
N SER A 43 35.42 -15.86 -17.06
CA SER A 43 36.14 -17.05 -16.56
C SER A 43 37.18 -16.79 -15.46
N GLU A 44 37.23 -17.74 -14.48
CA GLU A 44 38.21 -18.00 -13.40
C GLU A 44 37.98 -17.28 -12.05
N SER A 45 37.62 -17.91 -10.92
CA SER A 45 38.10 -19.08 -10.15
C SER A 45 39.33 -18.82 -9.28
N SER A 46 39.17 -18.85 -7.95
CA SER A 46 40.10 -19.55 -7.04
C SER A 46 39.65 -19.53 -5.57
N THR A 47 39.58 -20.73 -5.02
CA THR A 47 39.38 -21.18 -3.65
C THR A 47 40.60 -20.89 -2.75
N SER A 48 40.42 -20.69 -1.45
CA SER A 48 41.20 -21.40 -0.41
C SER A 48 40.68 -21.15 1.00
N SER A 49 40.50 -22.26 1.71
CA SER A 49 40.21 -22.39 3.13
C SER A 49 41.49 -22.26 3.96
N ASN A 50 41.39 -21.87 5.23
CA ASN A 50 42.25 -22.40 6.29
C ASN A 50 41.60 -22.23 7.67
N ALA A 51 41.87 -23.21 8.52
CA ALA A 51 41.16 -23.51 9.75
C ALA A 51 42.04 -23.32 10.99
N VAL A 52 41.36 -23.02 12.12
CA VAL A 52 41.68 -23.29 13.54
C VAL A 52 42.94 -22.67 14.15
N THR A 53 42.77 -21.91 15.24
CA THR A 53 43.43 -22.14 16.54
C THR A 53 42.63 -21.50 17.67
N ILE A 54 42.35 -22.31 18.69
CA ILE A 54 41.66 -21.97 19.94
C ILE A 54 42.69 -21.43 20.92
N THR A 55 42.46 -20.24 21.48
CA THR A 55 43.12 -19.83 22.72
C THR A 55 42.13 -19.09 23.62
N SER A 56 41.86 -19.70 24.76
CA SER A 56 41.04 -19.20 25.86
C SER A 56 41.80 -18.14 26.66
N SER A 57 41.21 -16.95 26.83
CA SER A 57 41.55 -16.05 27.92
C SER A 57 40.30 -15.34 28.41
N SER A 58 39.92 -15.71 29.63
CA SER A 58 38.91 -15.10 30.48
C SER A 58 39.25 -13.66 30.84
N SER A 59 38.36 -12.73 30.52
CA SER A 59 38.33 -11.42 31.17
C SER A 59 36.89 -10.95 31.32
N SER A 60 36.44 -11.05 32.57
CA SER A 60 35.30 -10.38 33.17
C SER A 60 35.15 -8.96 32.65
N SER A 61 34.08 -8.72 31.89
CA SER A 61 33.69 -7.39 31.44
C SER A 61 32.23 -7.18 31.83
N SER A 62 32.06 -6.24 32.75
CA SER A 62 30.80 -5.71 33.24
C SER A 62 29.85 -5.37 32.09
N VAL A 63 28.71 -6.08 32.05
CA VAL A 63 27.61 -5.79 31.14
C VAL A 63 27.04 -4.42 31.54
N SER A 64 27.50 -3.40 30.83
CA SER A 64 26.91 -2.06 30.84
C SER A 64 25.74 -2.10 29.88
N PHE A 65 24.53 -2.14 30.44
CA PHE A 65 23.28 -1.96 29.70
C PHE A 65 23.27 -0.57 29.07
N THR A 66 23.77 -0.47 27.84
CA THR A 66 23.71 0.74 27.03
C THR A 66 22.46 0.62 26.15
N SER A 67 21.64 1.66 26.23
CA SER A 67 20.35 1.83 25.57
C SER A 67 20.35 1.38 24.09
N SER A 68 19.68 0.26 23.82
CA SER A 68 19.48 -0.36 22.49
C SER A 68 18.51 0.38 21.55
N SER A 69 18.14 1.61 21.91
CA SER A 69 17.11 2.38 21.20
C SER A 69 17.63 3.02 19.91
N SER A 70 18.91 3.39 19.82
CA SER A 70 19.48 4.04 18.63
C SER A 70 19.88 3.07 17.51
N THR A 71 20.25 1.84 17.86
CA THR A 71 20.67 0.82 16.88
C THR A 71 19.47 0.26 16.11
N SER A 72 18.35 0.03 16.80
CA SER A 72 17.14 -0.53 16.20
C SER A 72 16.46 0.42 15.21
N THR A 73 16.50 1.74 15.46
CA THR A 73 15.98 2.75 14.52
C THR A 73 16.85 2.87 13.27
N ALA A 74 18.18 2.84 13.43
CA ALA A 74 19.11 2.87 12.29
C ALA A 74 18.98 1.62 11.40
N GLU A 75 18.81 0.44 11.99
CA GLU A 75 18.56 -0.81 11.27
C GLU A 75 17.22 -0.80 10.53
N TYR A 76 16.18 -0.25 11.15
CA TYR A 76 14.87 -0.06 10.54
C TYR A 76 14.96 0.86 9.31
N GLU A 77 15.55 2.05 9.45
CA GLU A 77 15.69 2.99 8.34
C GLU A 77 16.54 2.42 7.20
N SER A 78 17.59 1.67 7.53
CA SER A 78 18.41 0.94 6.55
C SER A 78 17.59 -0.09 5.77
N SER A 79 16.69 -0.82 6.45
CA SER A 79 15.83 -1.82 5.85
C SER A 79 14.77 -1.20 4.93
N VAL A 80 14.14 -0.10 5.36
CA VAL A 80 13.16 0.62 4.53
C VAL A 80 13.83 1.23 3.30
N ARG A 81 15.02 1.81 3.44
CA ARG A 81 15.81 2.34 2.32
C ARG A 81 16.11 1.27 1.27
N LYS A 82 16.51 0.06 1.70
CA LYS A 82 16.74 -1.08 0.79
C LYS A 82 15.46 -1.52 0.11
N ALA A 83 14.34 -1.57 0.83
CA ALA A 83 13.04 -1.94 0.28
C ALA A 83 12.57 -0.93 -0.79
N LEU A 84 12.72 0.38 -0.54
CA LEU A 84 12.39 1.42 -1.50
C LEU A 84 13.28 1.36 -2.74
N ALA A 85 14.60 1.20 -2.57
CA ALA A 85 15.53 1.07 -3.68
C ALA A 85 15.23 -0.17 -4.54
N TRP A 86 14.93 -1.30 -3.89
CA TRP A 86 14.48 -2.51 -4.59
C TRP A 86 13.18 -2.24 -5.35
N LEU A 87 12.18 -1.62 -4.73
CA LEU A 87 10.89 -1.34 -5.36
C LEU A 87 11.03 -0.46 -6.60
N VAL A 88 11.85 0.60 -6.53
CA VAL A 88 12.15 1.46 -7.68
C VAL A 88 12.89 0.70 -8.78
N SER A 89 13.80 -0.21 -8.42
CA SER A 89 14.53 -1.03 -9.41
C SER A 89 13.64 -2.01 -10.18
N GLN A 90 12.46 -2.36 -9.65
CA GLN A 90 11.51 -3.26 -10.32
C GLN A 90 10.64 -2.56 -11.37
N ARG A 91 10.78 -1.24 -11.55
CA ARG A 91 10.00 -0.47 -12.52
C ARG A 91 10.40 -0.83 -13.95
N GLU A 92 9.40 -0.99 -14.82
CA GLU A 92 9.63 -1.30 -16.24
C GLU A 92 9.88 -0.04 -17.08
N SER A 93 10.25 -0.23 -18.35
CA SER A 93 10.58 0.86 -19.28
C SER A 93 9.39 1.77 -19.62
N ASP A 94 8.17 1.30 -19.38
CA ASP A 94 6.92 2.06 -19.53
C ASP A 94 6.59 2.89 -18.27
N TRP A 95 7.49 2.93 -17.28
CA TRP A 95 7.31 3.59 -15.99
C TRP A 95 6.27 2.94 -15.07
N GLY A 96 5.83 1.72 -15.39
CA GLY A 96 4.88 0.93 -14.60
C GLY A 96 5.54 -0.17 -13.75
N TRP A 97 4.69 -0.87 -12.98
CA TRP A 97 5.01 -2.10 -12.24
C TRP A 97 4.07 -3.23 -12.65
N ARG A 98 3.86 -3.40 -13.97
CA ARG A 98 2.94 -4.39 -14.52
C ARG A 98 1.54 -4.26 -13.89
N ASN A 99 1.04 -5.33 -13.29
CA ASN A 99 -0.27 -5.36 -12.63
C ASN A 99 -0.32 -4.60 -11.31
N ASP A 100 0.83 -4.22 -10.74
CA ASP A 100 0.96 -3.63 -9.42
C ASP A 100 1.22 -2.12 -9.44
N THR A 101 1.27 -1.48 -10.61
CA THR A 101 1.39 -0.01 -10.77
C THR A 101 0.54 0.78 -9.76
N PRO A 102 -0.79 0.56 -9.64
CA PRO A 102 -1.60 1.31 -8.67
C PRO A 102 -1.23 1.03 -7.20
N LYS A 103 -0.84 -0.20 -6.86
CA LYS A 103 -0.44 -0.55 -5.48
C LYS A 103 0.88 0.11 -5.13
N VAL A 104 1.85 0.09 -6.05
CA VAL A 104 3.15 0.70 -5.84
C VAL A 104 3.02 2.21 -5.71
N ILE A 105 2.28 2.87 -6.61
CA ILE A 105 2.02 4.31 -6.50
C ILE A 105 1.39 4.65 -5.15
N THR A 106 0.35 3.91 -4.74
CA THR A 106 -0.29 4.11 -3.43
C THR A 106 0.72 3.98 -2.29
N ALA A 107 1.55 2.93 -2.30
CA ALA A 107 2.56 2.69 -1.27
C ALA A 107 3.61 3.81 -1.21
N LEU A 108 4.09 4.28 -2.37
CA LEU A 108 5.08 5.37 -2.45
C LEU A 108 4.50 6.70 -1.91
N GLN A 109 3.22 6.99 -2.18
CA GLN A 109 2.55 8.19 -1.67
C GLN A 109 2.31 8.14 -0.14
N LEU A 110 2.28 6.95 0.45
CA LEU A 110 2.10 6.78 1.91
C LEU A 110 3.41 6.93 2.71
N VAL A 111 4.56 7.10 2.05
CA VAL A 111 5.85 7.33 2.72
C VAL A 111 5.88 8.76 3.29
N GLN A 112 5.86 8.87 4.62
CA GLN A 112 5.77 10.16 5.33
C GLN A 112 7.12 10.77 5.72
N ASN A 113 8.19 9.97 5.80
CA ASN A 113 9.49 10.43 6.30
C ASN A 113 10.24 11.17 5.18
N ASP A 114 10.56 12.44 5.40
CA ASP A 114 11.22 13.31 4.40
C ASP A 114 12.58 12.79 3.93
N ASP A 115 13.38 12.17 4.80
CA ASP A 115 14.65 11.55 4.43
C ASP A 115 14.44 10.38 3.47
N LEU A 116 13.37 9.61 3.67
CA LEU A 116 13.00 8.52 2.77
C LEU A 116 12.38 9.03 1.46
N ARG A 117 11.74 10.20 1.46
CA ARG A 117 11.19 10.81 0.24
C ARG A 117 12.28 11.18 -0.75
N SER A 118 13.50 11.48 -0.29
CA SER A 118 14.65 11.74 -1.17
C SER A 118 15.07 10.52 -2.01
N LEU A 119 14.68 9.31 -1.60
CA LEU A 119 14.97 8.05 -2.30
C LEU A 119 13.89 7.67 -3.31
N LEU A 120 12.78 8.40 -3.30
CA LEU A 120 11.68 8.16 -4.23
C LEU A 120 12.06 8.65 -5.63
N PRO A 121 11.41 8.09 -6.68
CA PRO A 121 11.54 8.63 -8.02
C PRO A 121 11.29 10.14 -8.03
N GLY A 122 12.05 10.86 -8.86
CA GLY A 122 11.88 12.31 -9.01
C GLY A 122 10.45 12.67 -9.44
N HIS A 123 10.06 13.94 -9.26
CA HIS A 123 8.70 14.38 -9.55
C HIS A 123 8.21 14.00 -10.96
N ILE A 124 9.06 14.19 -11.97
CA ILE A 124 8.75 13.83 -13.36
C ILE A 124 8.60 12.32 -13.53
N GLU A 125 9.46 11.52 -12.89
CA GLU A 125 9.36 10.07 -12.95
C GLU A 125 8.05 9.56 -12.31
N MET A 126 7.66 10.14 -11.18
CA MET A 126 6.37 9.83 -10.55
C MET A 126 5.19 10.27 -11.41
N GLN A 127 5.29 11.40 -12.12
CA GLN A 127 4.27 11.81 -13.08
C GLN A 127 4.15 10.81 -14.24
N LEU A 128 5.27 10.29 -14.77
CA LEU A 128 5.26 9.29 -15.83
C LEU A 128 4.60 7.99 -15.35
N SER A 129 4.92 7.51 -14.14
CA SER A 129 4.25 6.37 -13.54
C SER A 129 2.75 6.60 -13.33
N ALA A 130 2.35 7.80 -12.89
CA ALA A 130 0.93 8.17 -12.77
C ALA A 130 0.23 8.16 -14.13
N LYS A 131 0.87 8.70 -15.18
CA LYS A 131 0.32 8.69 -16.54
C LYS A 131 0.22 7.29 -17.13
N GLN A 132 1.19 6.42 -16.87
CA GLN A 132 1.10 5.01 -17.25
C GLN A 132 -0.12 4.35 -16.59
N MET A 133 -0.34 4.59 -15.30
CA MET A 133 -1.54 4.12 -14.60
C MET A 133 -2.84 4.69 -15.20
N GLU A 134 -2.89 5.97 -15.57
CA GLU A 134 -4.06 6.56 -16.24
C GLU A 134 -4.37 5.85 -17.58
N VAL A 135 -3.34 5.53 -18.37
CA VAL A 135 -3.48 4.76 -19.62
C VAL A 135 -4.04 3.37 -19.34
N GLU A 136 -3.54 2.67 -18.32
CA GLU A 136 -4.07 1.36 -17.93
C GLU A 136 -5.57 1.43 -17.58
N ILE A 137 -6.01 2.47 -16.86
CA ILE A 137 -7.42 2.68 -16.51
C ILE A 137 -8.25 2.91 -17.78
N VAL A 138 -7.80 3.78 -18.69
CA VAL A 138 -8.53 4.05 -19.94
C VAL A 138 -8.65 2.78 -20.79
N VAL A 139 -7.60 1.97 -20.88
CA VAL A 139 -7.63 0.69 -21.59
C VAL A 139 -8.62 -0.28 -20.95
N LEU A 140 -8.65 -0.36 -19.60
CA LEU A 140 -9.62 -1.17 -18.87
C LEU A 140 -11.06 -0.74 -19.16
N LEU A 141 -11.33 0.56 -19.19
CA LEU A 141 -12.66 1.11 -19.47
C LEU A 141 -13.07 0.88 -20.93
N TRP A 142 -12.14 1.04 -21.89
CA TRP A 142 -12.43 0.81 -23.29
C TRP A 142 -12.72 -0.66 -23.57
N ARG A 143 -11.89 -1.57 -23.05
CA ARG A 143 -12.00 -3.01 -23.31
C ARG A 143 -12.99 -3.75 -22.40
N HIS A 144 -13.85 -3.04 -21.68
CA HIS A 144 -14.74 -3.65 -20.68
C HIS A 144 -15.73 -4.69 -21.25
N HIS A 145 -16.02 -4.63 -22.56
CA HIS A 145 -16.82 -5.63 -23.26
C HIS A 145 -16.07 -6.94 -23.51
N GLU A 146 -14.75 -6.90 -23.62
CA GLU A 146 -13.88 -8.07 -23.84
C GLU A 146 -13.37 -8.64 -22.51
N VAL A 147 -12.97 -7.75 -21.60
CA VAL A 147 -12.41 -8.08 -20.29
C VAL A 147 -13.28 -7.41 -19.22
N PRO A 148 -14.01 -8.17 -18.41
CA PRO A 148 -14.90 -7.58 -17.42
C PRO A 148 -14.08 -6.80 -16.38
N ILE A 149 -14.60 -5.62 -16.02
CA ILE A 149 -14.00 -4.80 -14.97
C ILE A 149 -14.21 -5.50 -13.62
N THR A 150 -13.11 -5.95 -13.01
CA THR A 150 -13.17 -6.60 -11.70
C THR A 150 -13.14 -5.54 -10.59
N PRO A 151 -14.04 -5.62 -9.58
CA PRO A 151 -14.06 -4.67 -8.47
C PRO A 151 -12.71 -4.51 -7.75
N PRO A 152 -11.93 -5.58 -7.48
CA PRO A 152 -10.61 -5.42 -6.84
C PRO A 152 -9.65 -4.57 -7.65
N LYS A 153 -9.57 -4.77 -8.97
CA LYS A 153 -8.65 -4.02 -9.83
C LYS A 153 -9.06 -2.55 -9.93
N LEU A 154 -10.36 -2.28 -10.10
CA LEU A 154 -10.89 -0.93 -10.10
C LEU A 154 -10.68 -0.22 -8.75
N SER A 155 -10.75 -0.96 -7.64
CA SER A 155 -10.48 -0.45 -6.29
C SER A 155 -9.00 -0.04 -6.11
N GLN A 156 -8.06 -0.80 -6.68
CA GLN A 156 -6.63 -0.43 -6.67
C GLN A 156 -6.42 0.91 -7.37
N TYR A 157 -7.01 1.08 -8.56
CA TYR A 157 -6.91 2.33 -9.29
C TYR A 157 -7.56 3.50 -8.55
N ALA A 158 -8.75 3.31 -7.97
CA ALA A 158 -9.42 4.36 -7.20
C ALA A 158 -8.63 4.81 -5.96
N LEU A 159 -8.01 3.87 -5.24
CA LEU A 159 -7.14 4.19 -4.11
C LEU A 159 -5.85 4.90 -4.55
N ALA A 160 -5.26 4.47 -5.66
CA ALA A 160 -4.08 5.12 -6.23
C ALA A 160 -4.38 6.55 -6.65
N LEU A 161 -5.49 6.80 -7.36
CA LEU A 161 -5.95 8.15 -7.70
C LEU A 161 -6.15 9.00 -6.44
N SER A 162 -6.80 8.43 -5.41
CA SER A 162 -7.01 9.12 -4.13
C SER A 162 -5.67 9.49 -3.46
N SER A 163 -4.66 8.61 -3.55
CA SER A 163 -3.31 8.86 -3.01
C SER A 163 -2.52 9.93 -3.78
N LEU A 164 -2.86 10.12 -5.06
CA LEU A 164 -2.34 11.20 -5.92
C LEU A 164 -3.17 12.48 -5.80
N CYS A 165 -4.08 12.57 -4.83
CA CYS A 165 -5.02 13.67 -4.66
C CYS A 165 -5.93 13.93 -5.89
N GLN A 166 -6.19 12.91 -6.70
CA GLN A 166 -7.12 12.96 -7.83
C GLN A 166 -8.47 12.34 -7.43
N ASP A 167 -9.58 12.91 -7.93
CA ASP A 167 -10.92 12.40 -7.61
C ASP A 167 -11.32 11.26 -8.57
N PRO A 168 -11.39 10.00 -8.11
CA PRO A 168 -11.77 8.87 -8.96
C PRO A 168 -13.25 8.90 -9.40
N ARG A 169 -14.07 9.81 -8.85
CA ARG A 169 -15.46 10.02 -9.30
C ARG A 169 -15.58 10.82 -10.58
N GLN A 170 -14.50 11.52 -10.96
CA GLN A 170 -14.46 12.42 -12.12
C GLN A 170 -13.27 12.09 -13.04
N PHE A 171 -12.85 10.84 -13.08
CA PHE A 171 -11.70 10.41 -13.86
C PHE A 171 -11.98 10.53 -15.37
N HIS A 172 -11.48 11.60 -16.00
CA HIS A 172 -11.68 11.87 -17.44
C HIS A 172 -13.14 11.76 -17.91
N GLY A 173 -14.09 12.17 -17.05
CA GLY A 173 -15.54 12.05 -17.33
C GLY A 173 -16.17 10.70 -16.97
N HIS A 174 -15.39 9.75 -16.44
CA HIS A 174 -15.86 8.45 -15.95
C HIS A 174 -15.92 8.41 -14.42
N ASP A 175 -17.04 7.91 -13.88
CA ASP A 175 -17.21 7.67 -12.45
C ASP A 175 -16.81 6.23 -12.09
N LEU A 176 -15.55 6.06 -11.68
CA LEU A 176 -15.01 4.76 -11.27
C LEU A 176 -15.70 4.26 -10.00
N ILE A 177 -16.03 5.17 -9.09
CA ILE A 177 -16.67 4.84 -7.81
C ILE A 177 -18.13 4.44 -8.03
N GLY A 178 -18.85 5.15 -8.90
CA GLY A 178 -20.17 4.75 -9.37
C GLY A 178 -20.13 3.35 -9.98
N THR A 179 -19.13 3.03 -10.79
CA THR A 179 -18.96 1.69 -11.37
C THR A 179 -18.77 0.61 -10.28
N LEU A 180 -17.95 0.87 -9.25
CA LEU A 180 -17.78 -0.02 -8.09
C LEU A 180 -19.08 -0.21 -7.29
N GLN A 181 -19.91 0.82 -7.18
CA GLN A 181 -21.19 0.73 -6.47
C GLN A 181 -22.25 -0.09 -7.20
N HIS A 182 -22.16 -0.18 -8.53
CA HIS A 182 -23.04 -1.03 -9.34
C HIS A 182 -22.58 -2.48 -9.39
N HIS A 183 -21.25 -2.71 -9.39
CA HIS A 183 -20.66 -4.04 -9.45
C HIS A 183 -20.09 -4.44 -8.08
N GLU A 184 -20.97 -4.90 -7.20
CA GLU A 184 -20.58 -5.36 -5.85
C GLU A 184 -19.77 -6.66 -5.94
N ALA A 185 -18.62 -6.72 -5.28
CA ALA A 185 -17.81 -7.94 -5.24
C ALA A 185 -18.52 -9.06 -4.47
N VAL A 186 -18.36 -10.29 -4.96
CA VAL A 186 -18.96 -11.49 -4.35
C VAL A 186 -18.19 -11.89 -3.11
N HIS A 187 -16.85 -11.87 -3.17
CA HIS A 187 -15.99 -12.28 -2.05
C HIS A 187 -15.83 -11.17 -1.01
N ASP A 188 -15.81 -11.54 0.27
CA ASP A 188 -15.84 -10.58 1.37
C ASP A 188 -14.58 -9.71 1.47
N LEU A 189 -13.40 -10.27 1.19
CA LEU A 189 -12.14 -9.51 1.12
C LEU A 189 -12.21 -8.42 0.03
N GLU A 190 -12.64 -8.82 -1.17
CA GLU A 190 -12.78 -7.92 -2.31
C GLU A 190 -13.84 -6.85 -2.06
N PHE A 191 -14.95 -7.24 -1.42
CA PHE A 191 -16.02 -6.34 -1.03
C PHE A 191 -15.57 -5.32 0.02
N ALA A 192 -14.80 -5.75 1.02
CA ALA A 192 -14.22 -4.86 2.02
C ALA A 192 -13.23 -3.89 1.37
N TYR A 193 -12.39 -4.38 0.45
CA TYR A 193 -11.43 -3.56 -0.27
C TYR A 193 -12.10 -2.53 -1.19
N ALA A 194 -13.15 -2.91 -1.93
CA ALA A 194 -13.95 -1.99 -2.71
C ALA A 194 -14.67 -0.95 -1.84
N SER A 195 -15.17 -1.38 -0.68
CA SER A 195 -15.80 -0.46 0.28
C SER A 195 -14.81 0.56 0.83
N LEU A 196 -13.57 0.16 1.10
CA LEU A 196 -12.49 1.07 1.48
C LEU A 196 -12.24 2.10 0.37
N ALA A 197 -12.11 1.66 -0.89
CA ALA A 197 -11.89 2.55 -2.03
C ALA A 197 -13.04 3.58 -2.20
N ILE A 198 -14.30 3.15 -2.09
CA ILE A 198 -15.47 4.04 -2.15
C ILE A 198 -15.39 5.10 -1.03
N CYS A 199 -15.08 4.67 0.20
CA CYS A 199 -14.99 5.57 1.34
C CYS A 199 -13.81 6.56 1.21
N SER A 200 -12.63 6.08 0.78
CA SER A 200 -11.45 6.92 0.54
C SER A 200 -11.71 8.01 -0.49
N ALA A 201 -12.58 7.75 -1.48
CA ALA A 201 -13.05 8.74 -2.45
C ALA A 201 -14.15 9.68 -1.92
N LYS A 202 -14.42 9.70 -0.61
CA LYS A 202 -15.51 10.45 0.05
C LYS A 202 -16.90 10.15 -0.53
N ALA A 203 -17.09 8.98 -1.12
CA ALA A 203 -18.37 8.59 -1.68
C ALA A 203 -19.22 7.87 -0.63
N HIS A 204 -20.54 8.04 -0.74
CA HIS A 204 -21.46 7.45 0.20
C HIS A 204 -21.63 5.95 -0.05
N LEU A 205 -21.35 5.13 0.97
CA LEU A 205 -21.66 3.70 0.97
C LEU A 205 -23.14 3.46 1.25
N ARG A 206 -23.78 2.61 0.44
CA ARG A 206 -25.21 2.28 0.60
C ARG A 206 -25.43 1.54 1.92
N LYS A 207 -26.60 1.74 2.55
CA LYS A 207 -26.99 1.05 3.81
C LYS A 207 -26.87 -0.48 3.74
N LYS A 208 -27.09 -1.08 2.57
CA LYS A 208 -26.90 -2.53 2.34
C LYS A 208 -25.42 -2.93 2.50
N GLN A 209 -24.50 -2.16 1.92
CA GLN A 209 -23.07 -2.43 1.96
C GLN A 209 -22.54 -2.27 3.39
N ILE A 210 -22.96 -1.22 4.10
CA ILE A 210 -22.58 -1.01 5.51
C ILE A 210 -23.04 -2.18 6.38
N ARG A 211 -24.28 -2.66 6.20
CA ARG A 211 -24.77 -3.84 6.94
C ARG A 211 -23.93 -5.08 6.67
N ARG A 212 -23.59 -5.34 5.40
CA ARG A 212 -22.73 -6.46 5.03
C ARG A 212 -21.34 -6.38 5.70
N LEU A 213 -20.70 -5.20 5.73
CA LEU A 213 -19.43 -5.01 6.45
C LEU A 213 -19.57 -5.31 7.95
N LEU A 214 -20.68 -4.88 8.57
CA LEU A 214 -20.96 -5.17 9.97
C LEU A 214 -21.23 -6.66 10.21
N ASP A 215 -21.84 -7.36 9.26
CA ASP A 215 -22.09 -8.81 9.34
C ASP A 215 -20.77 -9.60 9.31
N ILE A 216 -19.87 -9.24 8.39
CA ILE A 216 -18.51 -9.81 8.30
C ILE A 216 -17.75 -9.52 9.61
N ALA A 217 -17.79 -8.28 10.11
CA ALA A 217 -17.14 -7.89 11.34
C ALA A 217 -17.67 -8.63 12.58
N ARG A 218 -18.97 -8.93 12.63
CA ARG A 218 -19.58 -9.71 13.71
C ARG A 218 -19.19 -11.19 13.67
N SER A 219 -18.95 -11.72 12.48
CA SER A 219 -18.53 -13.11 12.25
C SER A 219 -17.00 -13.27 12.15
N ALA A 220 -16.24 -12.39 12.82
CA ALA A 220 -14.77 -12.30 12.76
C ALA A 220 -14.01 -13.62 12.95
N ASN A 221 -14.55 -14.57 13.73
CA ASN A 221 -13.90 -15.87 13.96
C ASN A 221 -13.95 -16.80 12.74
N GLY A 222 -14.92 -16.62 11.83
CA GLY A 222 -15.10 -17.44 10.63
C GLY A 222 -14.35 -16.95 9.40
N HIS A 223 -13.73 -15.77 9.46
CA HIS A 223 -13.01 -15.17 8.33
C HIS A 223 -11.49 -15.24 8.51
N ASN A 224 -10.76 -15.22 7.39
CA ASN A 224 -9.29 -15.11 7.40
C ASN A 224 -8.84 -13.74 7.92
N ILE A 225 -7.54 -13.62 8.22
CA ILE A 225 -6.95 -12.40 8.79
C ILE A 225 -7.13 -11.21 7.84
N ASP A 226 -6.90 -11.41 6.54
CA ASP A 226 -6.98 -10.35 5.54
C ASP A 226 -8.39 -9.76 5.42
N THR A 227 -9.42 -10.61 5.36
CA THR A 227 -10.80 -10.15 5.27
C THR A 227 -11.18 -9.34 6.50
N LEU A 228 -10.77 -9.80 7.68
CA LEU A 228 -11.06 -9.10 8.93
C LEU A 228 -10.33 -7.76 9.00
N ALA A 229 -9.03 -7.75 8.71
CA ALA A 229 -8.21 -6.54 8.70
C ALA A 229 -8.75 -5.51 7.69
N MET A 230 -9.04 -5.93 6.46
CA MET A 230 -9.59 -5.06 5.43
C MET A 230 -10.98 -4.52 5.79
N THR A 231 -11.83 -5.36 6.41
CA THR A 231 -13.16 -4.94 6.89
C THR A 231 -13.04 -3.87 7.98
N ILE A 232 -12.12 -4.02 8.92
CA ILE A 232 -11.89 -3.03 9.97
C ILE A 232 -11.35 -1.73 9.36
N LEU A 233 -10.44 -1.79 8.37
CA LEU A 233 -9.96 -0.59 7.65
C LEU A 233 -11.11 0.17 6.97
N ALA A 234 -11.97 -0.55 6.23
CA ALA A 234 -13.12 0.02 5.57
C ALA A 234 -14.08 0.68 6.59
N LEU A 235 -14.43 -0.02 7.68
CA LEU A 235 -15.29 0.52 8.73
C LEU A 235 -14.66 1.72 9.46
N ARG A 236 -13.34 1.72 9.70
CA ARG A 236 -12.61 2.87 10.26
C ARG A 236 -12.71 4.09 9.35
N CYS A 237 -12.56 3.91 8.03
CA CYS A 237 -12.77 4.99 7.07
C CYS A 237 -14.20 5.56 7.18
N ILE A 238 -15.22 4.69 7.22
CA ILE A 238 -16.63 5.10 7.30
C ILE A 238 -16.94 5.88 8.58
N VAL A 239 -16.33 5.48 9.71
CA VAL A 239 -16.47 6.19 10.99
C VAL A 239 -15.83 7.58 10.91
N LYS A 240 -14.67 7.70 10.24
CA LYS A 240 -13.97 8.98 10.05
C LYS A 240 -14.74 9.96 9.16
N ASP A 241 -15.49 9.49 8.17
CA ASP A 241 -16.36 10.33 7.31
C ASP A 241 -17.55 10.95 8.10
N HIS A 242 -17.63 10.75 9.43
CA HIS A 242 -18.61 11.33 10.38
C HIS A 242 -20.11 11.06 10.11
N ARG A 243 -20.47 10.42 8.99
CA ARG A 243 -21.86 10.06 8.66
C ARG A 243 -22.43 8.92 9.52
N HIS A 244 -21.55 8.12 10.14
CA HIS A 244 -21.94 6.90 10.84
C HIS A 244 -21.21 6.69 12.18
N ARG A 245 -21.23 7.70 13.05
CA ARG A 245 -20.57 7.65 14.39
C ARG A 245 -20.96 6.41 15.22
N ASN A 246 -22.18 5.90 15.06
CA ASN A 246 -22.69 4.73 15.79
C ASN A 246 -21.98 3.42 15.44
N ILE A 247 -21.24 3.35 14.32
CA ILE A 247 -20.46 2.18 13.91
C ILE A 247 -19.21 1.99 14.78
N HIS A 248 -18.73 3.04 15.44
CA HIS A 248 -17.50 2.98 16.24
C HIS A 248 -17.50 1.84 17.27
N ASN A 249 -18.64 1.61 17.93
CA ASN A 249 -18.77 0.55 18.94
C ASN A 249 -18.67 -0.85 18.32
N SER A 250 -19.02 -1.00 17.05
CA SER A 250 -18.92 -2.27 16.31
C SER A 250 -17.49 -2.63 15.91
N LEU A 251 -16.52 -1.73 16.05
CA LEU A 251 -15.11 -1.98 15.73
C LEU A 251 -14.33 -2.67 16.84
N ARG A 252 -14.79 -2.58 18.10
CA ARG A 252 -14.04 -3.11 19.25
C ARG A 252 -13.91 -4.64 19.19
N SER A 253 -15.03 -5.33 19.02
CA SER A 253 -15.06 -6.79 18.95
C SER A 253 -14.19 -7.38 17.83
N PRO A 254 -14.32 -6.95 16.56
CA PRO A 254 -13.48 -7.48 15.47
C PRO A 254 -11.99 -7.14 15.66
N SER A 255 -11.65 -5.97 16.22
CA SER A 255 -10.25 -5.61 16.52
C SER A 255 -9.64 -6.54 17.57
N VAL A 256 -10.40 -6.86 18.63
CA VAL A 256 -9.95 -7.83 19.66
C VAL A 256 -9.85 -9.24 19.07
N SER A 257 -10.79 -9.65 18.23
CA SER A 257 -10.71 -10.94 17.53
C SER A 257 -9.49 -11.02 16.62
N LEU A 258 -9.15 -9.95 15.91
CA LEU A 258 -7.94 -9.87 15.10
C LEU A 258 -6.70 -10.00 15.98
N ALA A 259 -6.58 -9.22 17.05
CA ALA A 259 -5.44 -9.27 17.97
C ALA A 259 -5.22 -10.66 18.59
N LYS A 260 -6.30 -11.42 18.85
CA LYS A 260 -6.20 -12.81 19.34
C LYS A 260 -5.61 -13.79 18.33
N LYS A 261 -5.55 -13.44 17.04
CA LYS A 261 -4.90 -14.24 15.99
C LYS A 261 -3.40 -13.99 15.87
N GLN A 262 -2.85 -13.09 16.69
CA GLN A 262 -1.40 -12.88 16.77
C GLN A 262 -0.72 -14.13 17.34
N GLN A 263 0.33 -14.57 16.68
CA GLN A 263 1.16 -15.70 17.09
C GLN A 263 2.17 -15.28 18.17
N SER A 264 2.84 -16.26 18.80
CA SER A 264 3.83 -16.01 19.86
C SER A 264 5.06 -15.24 19.40
N ASP A 265 5.35 -15.26 18.09
CA ASP A 265 6.42 -14.47 17.46
C ASP A 265 6.00 -13.00 17.19
N GLY A 266 4.75 -12.64 17.50
CA GLY A 266 4.17 -11.33 17.25
C GLY A 266 3.61 -11.14 15.83
N GLY A 267 3.74 -12.13 14.96
CA GLY A 267 3.22 -12.10 13.59
C GLY A 267 1.77 -12.56 13.47
N PHE A 268 1.19 -12.37 12.29
CA PHE A 268 -0.14 -12.84 11.93
C PHE A 268 -0.03 -13.81 10.77
N GLU A 269 0.10 -15.11 11.02
CA GLU A 269 0.23 -16.20 10.03
C GLU A 269 1.42 -16.08 9.06
N ASN A 270 1.46 -15.05 8.21
CA ASN A 270 2.53 -14.75 7.26
C ASN A 270 2.87 -13.24 7.25
N LEU A 271 3.91 -12.86 6.48
CA LEU A 271 4.38 -11.48 6.41
C LEU A 271 3.34 -10.51 5.84
N TYR A 272 2.56 -10.91 4.84
CA TYR A 272 1.54 -10.07 4.20
C TYR A 272 0.37 -9.77 5.13
N ASN A 273 -0.13 -10.81 5.79
CA ASN A 273 -1.19 -10.72 6.80
C ASN A 273 -0.74 -9.85 7.98
N THR A 274 0.54 -9.96 8.37
CA THR A 274 1.15 -9.11 9.41
C THR A 274 1.19 -7.65 8.98
N ALA A 275 1.69 -7.36 7.78
CA ALA A 275 1.76 -6.01 7.23
C ALA A 275 0.37 -5.36 7.17
N LEU A 276 -0.64 -6.09 6.69
CA LEU A 276 -2.01 -5.60 6.64
C LEU A 276 -2.59 -5.39 8.04
N SER A 277 -2.35 -6.30 8.99
CA SER A 277 -2.86 -6.20 10.38
C SER A 277 -2.28 -5.01 11.15
N ILE A 278 -1.03 -4.63 10.86
CA ILE A 278 -0.40 -3.44 11.47
C ILE A 278 -1.12 -2.15 11.02
N LEU A 279 -1.61 -2.07 9.78
CA LEU A 279 -2.38 -0.89 9.30
C LEU A 279 -3.68 -0.69 10.10
N VAL A 280 -4.16 -1.74 10.75
CA VAL A 280 -5.41 -1.78 11.51
C VAL A 280 -5.20 -1.63 13.00
N SER A 281 -3.97 -1.80 13.50
CA SER A 281 -3.68 -1.73 14.93
C SER A 281 -3.70 -0.27 15.37
#